data_AF-A0A560BC30-F1
#
_entry.id   AF-A0A560BC30-F1
#
_cell.length_a   1.000
_cell.length_b   1.000
_cell.length_c   1.000
_cell.angle_alpha   90.00
_cell.angle_beta   90.00
_cell.angle_gamma   90.00
#
_symmetry.space_group_name_H-M   'P 1'
#
loop_
_entity.id
_entity.type
_entity.pdbx_description
1 polymer ?
#
loop_
_entity_poly.entity_id
_entity_poly.type
_entity_poly.pdbx_seq_one_letter_code
_entity_poly.pdbx_strand_id
1 'polypeptide(L)'
;MSDIGHIKIALTTNSLTDVDADFASARQMVFYDVSYDSSAFLDMVQFAAGKAPNGGKGPGGGAGCSGAGVDDTPGDLTDQKIGALDGCAVLFTRKLSDFAAVRVRDAKVFPVKMEREREIAEVIEQLQAMMNKSPPLWLRKALGYGTRNNAFLVEKEA
;
A
#
# COMPACT_ATOMS: atom_id res chain seq x y z
N MET A 1 5.17 13.99 8.19
CA MET A 1 4.69 13.55 9.52
C MET A 1 3.17 13.62 9.42
N SER A 2 2.47 12.50 9.46
CA SER A 2 1.00 12.49 9.39
C SER A 2 0.44 13.18 10.63
N ASP A 3 -0.61 14.00 10.44
CA ASP A 3 -1.33 14.62 11.54
C ASP A 3 -1.98 13.56 12.44
N ILE A 4 -2.21 13.91 13.71
CA ILE A 4 -2.86 12.99 14.65
C ILE A 4 -4.25 12.64 14.13
N GLY A 5 -4.57 11.35 14.06
CA GLY A 5 -5.84 10.86 13.53
C GLY A 5 -5.86 10.67 12.01
N HIS A 6 -4.76 10.96 11.33
CA HIS A 6 -4.58 10.77 9.89
C HIS A 6 -3.58 9.65 9.62
N ILE A 7 -3.90 8.77 8.68
CA ILE A 7 -2.99 7.73 8.21
C ILE A 7 -2.88 7.73 6.70
N LYS A 8 -1.65 7.62 6.21
CA LYS A 8 -1.39 7.36 4.80
C LYS A 8 -1.58 5.87 4.51
N ILE A 9 -2.40 5.53 3.54
CA ILE A 9 -2.60 4.15 3.06
C ILE A 9 -2.15 4.02 1.61
N ALA A 10 -1.73 2.81 1.25
CA ALA A 10 -1.37 2.44 -0.11
C ALA A 10 -2.32 1.34 -0.61
N LEU A 11 -2.79 1.44 -1.85
CA LEU A 11 -3.61 0.41 -2.48
C LEU A 11 -3.00 0.01 -3.82
N THR A 12 -2.86 -1.29 -4.06
CA THR A 12 -2.38 -1.81 -5.34
C THR A 12 -3.53 -1.96 -6.32
N THR A 13 -3.40 -1.35 -7.50
CA THR A 13 -4.45 -1.36 -8.53
C THR A 13 -3.83 -1.45 -9.92
N ASN A 14 -4.60 -1.90 -10.90
CA ASN A 14 -4.35 -1.79 -12.34
C ASN A 14 -5.46 -0.99 -13.03
N SER A 15 -6.65 -0.86 -12.42
CA SER A 15 -7.81 -0.14 -12.96
C SER A 15 -7.96 1.30 -12.46
N LEU A 16 -7.28 1.70 -11.37
CA LEU A 16 -7.46 2.95 -10.62
C LEU A 16 -8.79 3.09 -9.87
N THR A 17 -9.72 2.17 -10.07
CA THR A 17 -11.03 2.17 -9.39
C THR A 17 -11.10 1.13 -8.28
N ASP A 18 -10.39 0.01 -8.46
CA ASP A 18 -10.50 -1.16 -7.61
C ASP A 18 -9.15 -1.61 -7.09
N VAL A 19 -9.14 -2.25 -5.93
CA VAL A 19 -7.99 -3.00 -5.43
C VAL A 19 -7.96 -4.37 -6.12
N ASP A 20 -7.50 -4.37 -7.37
CA ASP A 20 -7.55 -5.50 -8.31
C ASP A 20 -6.19 -6.14 -8.59
N ALA A 21 -5.11 -5.62 -8.02
CA ALA A 21 -3.76 -6.07 -8.32
C ALA A 21 -3.06 -6.79 -7.14
N ASP A 22 -2.16 -7.72 -7.48
CA ASP A 22 -1.20 -8.29 -6.54
C ASP A 22 0.00 -7.36 -6.38
N PHE A 23 0.66 -7.37 -5.22
CA PHE A 23 1.79 -6.47 -4.94
C PHE A 23 2.90 -6.57 -5.99
N ALA A 24 3.25 -7.80 -6.42
CA ALA A 24 4.30 -8.05 -7.39
C ALA A 24 3.93 -7.56 -8.81
N SER A 25 2.69 -7.77 -9.25
CA SER A 25 2.25 -7.48 -10.63
C SER A 25 1.52 -6.15 -10.79
N ALA A 26 1.22 -5.45 -9.69
CA ALA A 26 0.59 -4.14 -9.72
C ALA A 26 1.39 -3.16 -10.58
N ARG A 27 0.72 -2.59 -11.58
CA ARG A 27 1.28 -1.53 -12.44
C ARG A 27 1.34 -0.20 -11.73
N GLN A 28 0.58 -0.04 -10.65
CA GLN A 28 0.45 1.24 -9.96
C GLN A 28 -0.01 1.03 -8.52
N MET A 29 0.40 1.96 -7.66
CA MET A 29 -0.11 2.11 -6.31
C MET A 29 -0.67 3.50 -6.16
N VAL A 30 -1.85 3.58 -5.56
CA VAL A 30 -2.49 4.84 -5.21
C VAL A 30 -2.37 5.05 -3.70
N PHE A 31 -2.18 6.30 -3.31
CA PHE A 31 -1.99 6.71 -1.93
C PHE A 31 -3.11 7.65 -1.51
N TYR A 32 -3.66 7.37 -0.34
CA TYR A 32 -4.69 8.20 0.27
C TYR A 32 -4.27 8.59 1.68
N ASP A 33 -4.59 9.82 2.07
CA ASP A 33 -4.68 10.18 3.47
C ASP A 33 -6.09 9.87 3.95
N VAL A 34 -6.20 9.16 5.07
CA VAL A 34 -7.48 8.74 5.63
C VAL A 34 -7.56 9.18 7.08
N SER A 35 -8.62 9.92 7.38
CA SER A 35 -9.02 10.32 8.72
C SER A 35 -10.27 9.53 9.16
N TYR A 36 -10.88 9.89 10.29
CA TYR A 36 -12.09 9.21 10.80
C TYR A 36 -13.32 9.41 9.93
N ASP A 37 -13.42 10.54 9.24
CA ASP A 37 -14.63 10.97 8.52
C ASP A 37 -14.35 11.42 7.08
N SER A 38 -13.08 11.57 6.72
CA SER A 38 -12.66 12.02 5.38
C SER A 38 -11.53 11.18 4.82
N SER A 39 -11.39 11.23 3.50
CA SER A 39 -10.20 10.73 2.81
C SER A 39 -9.82 11.70 1.70
N ALA A 40 -8.52 11.80 1.43
CA ALA A 40 -7.97 12.64 0.38
C ALA A 40 -6.99 11.82 -0.45
N PHE A 41 -7.14 11.85 -1.77
CA PHE A 41 -6.13 11.31 -2.65
C PHE A 41 -4.84 12.13 -2.51
N LEU A 42 -3.71 11.45 -2.33
CA LEU A 42 -2.41 12.09 -2.19
C LEU A 42 -1.61 12.01 -3.48
N ASP A 43 -1.37 10.80 -3.96
CA ASP A 43 -0.48 10.55 -5.08
C ASP A 43 -0.71 9.17 -5.69
N MET A 44 -0.11 8.95 -6.86
CA MET A 44 -0.10 7.69 -7.57
C MET A 44 1.29 7.44 -8.13
N VAL A 45 1.85 6.27 -7.83
CA VAL A 45 3.12 5.82 -8.41
C VAL A 45 2.85 4.70 -9.39
N GLN A 46 3.41 4.82 -10.58
CA GLN A 46 3.41 3.77 -11.60
C GLN A 46 4.73 3.00 -11.55
N PHE A 47 4.63 1.68 -11.70
CA PHE A 47 5.76 0.77 -11.80
C PHE A 47 5.80 0.22 -13.21
N ALA A 48 7.00 0.14 -13.80
CA ALA A 48 7.17 -0.48 -15.10
C ALA A 48 6.68 -1.94 -15.04
N ALA A 49 5.87 -2.33 -16.03
CA ALA A 49 5.47 -3.72 -16.15
C ALA A 49 6.70 -4.54 -16.55
N GLY A 50 7.14 -5.43 -15.65
CA GLY A 50 8.15 -6.43 -16.01
C GLY A 50 7.72 -7.18 -17.27
N LYS A 51 8.66 -7.40 -18.19
CA LYS A 51 8.37 -8.03 -19.49
C LYS A 51 7.59 -9.32 -19.32
N ALA A 52 6.52 -9.50 -20.10
CA ALA A 52 5.84 -10.78 -20.23
C ALA A 52 6.86 -11.89 -20.60
N PRO A 53 6.74 -13.13 -20.07
CA PRO A 53 7.72 -14.20 -20.26
C PRO A 53 7.75 -14.80 -21.69
N ASN A 54 7.29 -14.11 -22.73
CA ASN A 54 7.42 -14.54 -24.12
C ASN A 54 7.55 -13.34 -25.06
N GLY A 55 8.78 -12.84 -25.20
CA GLY A 55 9.17 -11.94 -26.29
C GLY A 55 10.32 -12.58 -27.06
N GLY A 56 9.99 -13.30 -28.14
CA GLY A 56 10.97 -13.90 -29.04
C GLY A 56 12.03 -12.87 -29.47
N LYS A 57 13.29 -13.29 -29.42
CA LYS A 57 14.44 -12.51 -29.87
C LYS A 57 14.37 -12.38 -31.40
N GLY A 58 13.77 -11.31 -31.90
CA GLY A 58 13.85 -10.95 -33.31
C GLY A 58 15.30 -10.63 -33.70
N PRO A 59 15.81 -11.11 -34.85
CA PRO A 59 17.15 -10.81 -35.29
C PRO A 59 17.14 -9.43 -35.95
N GLY A 60 17.55 -8.40 -35.23
CA GLY A 60 17.63 -7.05 -35.77
C GLY A 60 18.35 -6.11 -34.82
N GLY A 61 19.66 -5.95 -35.02
CA GLY A 61 20.45 -4.91 -34.35
C GLY A 61 20.02 -3.53 -34.84
N GLY A 62 19.75 -2.64 -33.89
CA GLY A 62 19.51 -1.23 -34.14
C GLY A 62 19.83 -0.45 -32.87
N ALA A 63 20.93 0.30 -32.91
CA ALA A 63 21.37 1.17 -31.84
C ALA A 63 20.36 2.32 -31.66
N GLY A 64 19.56 2.24 -30.60
CA GLY A 64 18.74 3.33 -30.08
C GLY A 64 19.37 3.86 -28.80
N CYS A 65 20.08 4.97 -28.90
CA CYS A 65 20.55 5.75 -27.77
C CYS A 65 19.37 6.46 -27.08
N SER A 66 18.83 5.83 -26.03
CA SER A 66 18.04 6.49 -25.00
C SER A 66 18.12 5.67 -23.70
N GLY A 67 18.93 6.16 -22.77
CA GLY A 67 18.81 6.04 -21.31
C GLY A 67 18.66 4.64 -20.71
N ALA A 68 19.74 4.16 -20.07
CA ALA A 68 19.77 3.14 -19.01
C ALA A 68 18.99 1.85 -19.28
N GLY A 69 19.72 0.83 -19.75
CA GLY A 69 19.28 -0.56 -19.59
C GLY A 69 19.15 -0.88 -18.11
N VAL A 70 17.93 -0.89 -17.60
CA VAL A 70 17.60 -1.55 -16.34
C VAL A 70 17.35 -3.00 -16.71
N ASP A 71 18.31 -3.87 -16.37
CA ASP A 71 18.08 -5.31 -16.29
C ASP A 71 16.94 -5.51 -15.29
N ASP A 72 15.73 -5.76 -15.80
CA ASP A 72 14.47 -5.94 -15.06
C ASP A 72 14.57 -7.20 -14.18
N THR A 73 15.35 -7.10 -13.11
CA THR A 73 15.47 -8.16 -12.11
C THR A 73 14.29 -8.02 -11.17
N PRO A 74 13.45 -9.05 -10.95
CA PRO A 74 12.24 -8.97 -10.13
C PRO A 74 12.45 -8.44 -8.70
N GLY A 75 13.68 -8.53 -8.18
CA GLY A 75 14.09 -7.96 -6.90
C GLY A 75 14.08 -6.43 -6.88
N ASP A 76 14.58 -5.78 -7.94
CA ASP A 76 14.73 -4.31 -8.00
C ASP A 76 13.35 -3.62 -8.00
N LEU A 77 12.40 -4.13 -8.81
CA LEU A 77 11.01 -3.63 -8.82
C LEU A 77 10.32 -3.79 -7.46
N THR A 78 10.65 -4.86 -6.73
CA THR A 78 10.09 -5.10 -5.40
C THR A 78 10.62 -4.07 -4.41
N ASP A 79 11.93 -3.79 -4.45
CA ASP A 79 12.56 -2.78 -3.61
C ASP A 79 12.06 -1.36 -3.94
N GLN A 80 11.84 -1.04 -5.21
CA GLN A 80 11.20 0.23 -5.64
C GLN A 80 9.78 0.37 -5.10
N LYS A 81 8.98 -0.70 -5.18
CA LYS A 81 7.62 -0.75 -4.62
C LYS A 81 7.61 -0.56 -3.10
N ILE A 82 8.54 -1.21 -2.39
CA ILE A 82 8.69 -1.03 -0.94
C ILE A 82 9.11 0.40 -0.60
N GLY A 83 10.02 0.98 -1.37
CA GLY A 83 10.44 2.39 -1.20
C GLY A 83 9.28 3.37 -1.36
N ALA A 84 8.34 3.10 -2.27
CA ALA A 84 7.14 3.92 -2.44
C ALA A 84 6.18 3.87 -1.24
N LEU A 85 6.26 2.83 -0.41
CA LEU A 85 5.43 2.70 0.81
C LEU A 85 5.96 3.54 1.98
N ASP A 86 7.03 4.30 1.81
CA ASP A 86 7.56 5.13 2.90
C ASP A 86 6.49 6.08 3.45
N GLY A 87 6.40 6.10 4.79
CA GLY A 87 5.39 6.84 5.53
C GLY A 87 3.96 6.29 5.47
N CYS A 88 3.72 5.15 4.80
CA CYS A 88 2.40 4.50 4.80
C CYS A 88 2.21 3.65 6.05
N ALA A 89 1.00 3.66 6.60
CA ALA A 89 0.62 2.80 7.72
C ALA A 89 0.12 1.43 7.24
N VAL A 90 -0.57 1.38 6.09
CA VAL A 90 -1.29 0.21 5.61
C VAL A 90 -1.08 0.03 4.10
N LEU A 91 -0.96 -1.22 3.68
CA LEU A 91 -0.97 -1.63 2.28
C LEU A 91 -2.14 -2.57 2.03
N PHE A 92 -3.03 -2.23 1.10
CA PHE A 92 -4.08 -3.12 0.60
C PHE A 92 -3.65 -3.77 -0.71
N THR A 93 -3.68 -5.11 -0.75
CA THR A 93 -3.28 -5.90 -1.93
C THR A 93 -4.04 -7.22 -2.04
N ARG A 94 -4.20 -7.76 -3.26
CA ARG A 94 -4.84 -9.06 -3.50
C ARG A 94 -3.98 -10.23 -3.01
N LYS A 95 -2.69 -10.20 -3.35
CA LYS A 95 -1.70 -11.17 -2.89
C LYS A 95 -0.39 -10.49 -2.54
N LEU A 96 0.31 -11.11 -1.61
CA LEU A 96 1.61 -10.70 -1.13
C LEU A 96 2.45 -11.96 -0.95
N SER A 97 3.67 -11.96 -1.47
CA SER A 97 4.63 -13.06 -1.26
C SER A 97 5.27 -12.94 0.12
N ASP A 98 5.73 -14.05 0.69
CA ASP A 98 6.29 -14.08 2.05
C ASP A 98 7.53 -13.17 2.18
N PHE A 99 8.42 -13.19 1.18
CA PHE A 99 9.58 -12.30 1.12
C PHE A 99 9.17 -10.82 1.08
N ALA A 100 8.14 -10.48 0.29
CA ALA A 100 7.63 -9.11 0.26
C ALA A 100 6.96 -8.73 1.58
N ALA A 101 6.23 -9.66 2.23
CA ALA A 101 5.60 -9.42 3.52
C ALA A 101 6.60 -9.08 4.62
N VAL A 102 7.76 -9.77 4.65
CA VAL A 102 8.86 -9.43 5.56
C VAL A 102 9.35 -8.01 5.31
N ARG A 103 9.62 -7.65 4.05
CA ARG A 103 10.12 -6.31 3.71
C ARG A 103 9.10 -5.19 3.98
N VAL A 104 7.82 -5.42 3.70
CA VAL A 104 6.72 -4.49 4.00
C VAL A 104 6.61 -4.29 5.51
N ARG A 105 6.73 -5.36 6.31
CA ARG A 105 6.76 -5.28 7.77
C ARG A 105 7.98 -4.51 8.28
N ASP A 106 9.16 -4.71 7.69
CA ASP A 106 10.39 -3.99 8.04
C ASP A 106 10.26 -2.49 7.72
N ALA A 107 9.52 -2.15 6.67
CA ALA A 107 9.10 -0.77 6.35
C ALA A 107 8.02 -0.23 7.31
N LYS A 108 7.61 -0.98 8.33
CA LYS A 108 6.57 -0.64 9.33
C LYS A 108 5.18 -0.43 8.74
N VAL A 109 4.94 -0.99 7.57
CA VAL A 109 3.64 -0.96 6.89
C VAL A 109 2.89 -2.23 7.25
N PHE A 110 1.60 -2.13 7.60
CA PHE A 110 0.76 -3.28 7.87
C PHE A 110 0.12 -3.81 6.57
N PRO A 111 0.47 -5.01 6.09
CA PRO A 111 -0.15 -5.58 4.90
C PRO A 111 -1.54 -6.14 5.19
N VAL A 112 -2.53 -5.75 4.40
CA VAL A 112 -3.88 -6.30 4.39
C VAL A 112 -4.11 -7.02 3.08
N LYS A 113 -4.31 -8.33 3.18
CA LYS A 113 -4.60 -9.19 2.03
C LYS A 113 -6.11 -9.24 1.78
N MET A 114 -6.51 -8.93 0.55
CA MET A 114 -7.91 -8.89 0.11
C MET A 114 -8.27 -10.15 -0.67
N GLU A 115 -9.22 -10.94 -0.16
CA GLU A 115 -9.70 -12.16 -0.82
C GLU A 115 -10.50 -11.91 -2.09
N ARG A 116 -11.13 -10.73 -2.19
CA ARG A 116 -11.90 -10.30 -3.36
C ARG A 116 -11.49 -8.89 -3.75
N GLU A 117 -11.75 -8.57 -5.01
CA GLU A 117 -11.60 -7.24 -5.56
C GLU A 117 -12.73 -6.37 -4.99
N ARG A 118 -12.39 -5.14 -4.64
CA ARG A 118 -13.31 -4.16 -4.09
C ARG A 118 -12.93 -2.79 -4.61
N GLU A 119 -13.93 -1.93 -4.72
CA GLU A 119 -13.72 -0.54 -5.06
C GLU A 119 -12.87 0.13 -3.97
N ILE A 120 -11.99 1.04 -4.37
CA ILE A 120 -11.13 1.78 -3.43
C ILE A 120 -11.97 2.55 -2.40
N ALA A 121 -13.11 3.10 -2.82
CA ALA A 121 -14.05 3.78 -1.94
C ALA A 121 -14.56 2.85 -0.82
N GLU A 122 -15.02 1.64 -1.15
CA GLU A 122 -15.48 0.65 -0.17
C GLU A 122 -14.38 0.26 0.83
N VAL A 123 -13.13 0.14 0.36
CA VAL A 123 -11.99 -0.21 1.21
C VAL A 123 -11.71 0.90 2.21
N ILE A 124 -11.77 2.16 1.77
CA ILE A 124 -11.60 3.33 2.64
C ILE A 124 -12.75 3.41 3.66
N GLU A 125 -14.00 3.23 3.23
CA GLU A 125 -15.16 3.22 4.13
C GLU A 125 -15.05 2.13 5.21
N GLN A 126 -14.63 0.93 4.82
CA GLN A 126 -14.42 -0.16 5.75
C GLN A 126 -13.31 0.17 6.77
N LEU A 127 -12.22 0.79 6.31
CA LEU A 127 -11.13 1.22 7.18
C LEU A 127 -11.61 2.30 8.16
N GLN A 128 -12.35 3.30 7.70
CA GLN A 128 -12.94 4.34 8.55
C GLN A 128 -13.92 3.76 9.57
N ALA A 129 -14.75 2.77 9.18
CA ALA A 129 -15.63 2.07 10.11
C ALA A 129 -14.84 1.34 11.21
N MET A 130 -13.69 0.74 10.87
CA MET A 130 -12.78 0.14 11.86
C MET A 130 -12.12 1.17 12.76
N MET A 131 -11.75 2.34 12.22
CA MET A 131 -11.18 3.45 12.98
C MET A 131 -12.15 3.99 14.03
N ASN A 132 -13.44 4.10 13.69
CA ASN A 132 -14.47 4.67 14.55
C ASN A 132 -15.03 3.72 15.62
N LYS A 133 -15.11 2.41 15.35
CA LYS A 133 -15.73 1.45 16.29
C LYS A 133 -14.76 0.96 17.35
N SER A 134 -13.74 0.22 16.93
CA SER A 134 -12.81 -0.44 17.84
C SER A 134 -11.49 -0.70 17.09
N PRO A 135 -10.66 0.35 16.92
CA PRO A 135 -9.46 0.22 16.11
C PRO A 135 -8.52 -0.83 16.74
N PRO A 136 -7.99 -1.77 15.95
CA PRO A 136 -7.01 -2.75 16.43
C PRO A 136 -5.73 -2.05 16.91
N LEU A 137 -4.92 -2.74 17.73
CA LEU A 137 -3.75 -2.14 18.39
C LEU A 137 -2.75 -1.50 17.41
N TRP A 138 -2.54 -2.12 16.25
CA TRP A 138 -1.65 -1.59 15.22
C TRP A 138 -2.18 -0.28 14.63
N LEU A 139 -3.51 -0.17 14.44
CA LEU A 139 -4.17 1.00 13.87
C LEU A 139 -4.17 2.15 14.87
N ARG A 140 -4.38 1.85 16.16
CA ARG A 140 -4.23 2.84 17.26
C ARG A 140 -2.83 3.44 17.27
N LYS A 141 -1.80 2.62 17.07
CA LYS A 141 -0.41 3.08 17.01
C LYS A 141 -0.18 3.96 15.79
N ALA A 142 -0.73 3.59 14.64
CA ALA A 142 -0.58 4.33 13.39
C ALA A 142 -1.25 5.71 13.41
N LEU A 143 -2.44 5.82 14.01
CA LEU A 143 -3.18 7.08 14.15
C LEU A 143 -2.50 8.12 15.05
N GLY A 144 -1.42 7.73 15.73
CA GLY A 144 -0.88 8.48 16.87
C GLY A 144 -1.82 8.35 18.07
N TYR A 145 -1.26 8.37 19.28
CA TYR A 145 -2.06 8.32 20.50
C TYR A 145 -2.85 9.62 20.68
N GLY A 146 -3.98 9.72 19.97
CA GLY A 146 -4.85 10.88 19.94
C GLY A 146 -6.27 10.49 19.57
N THR A 147 -6.86 9.57 20.32
CA THR A 147 -8.33 9.46 20.36
C THR A 147 -8.77 8.92 21.72
N ARG A 148 -9.76 9.62 22.27
CA ARG A 148 -10.56 9.31 23.45
C ARG A 148 -11.09 7.87 23.43
N ASN A 149 -10.35 6.93 23.98
CA ASN A 149 -10.94 5.67 24.44
C ASN A 149 -11.31 5.83 25.92
N ASN A 150 -12.47 6.43 26.19
CA ASN A 150 -13.04 6.44 27.55
C ASN A 150 -13.32 5.00 28.05
N ALA A 151 -13.39 4.01 27.15
CA ALA A 151 -13.69 2.62 27.48
C ALA A 151 -12.50 1.81 28.04
N PHE A 152 -11.28 2.36 28.07
CA PHE A 152 -10.09 1.66 28.59
C PHE A 152 -9.37 2.43 29.70
N LEU A 153 -10.02 3.41 30.34
CA LEU A 153 -9.55 3.91 31.62
C LEU A 153 -9.80 2.81 32.65
N VAL A 154 -8.76 2.04 32.97
CA VAL A 154 -8.72 1.35 34.26
C VAL A 154 -8.69 2.46 35.29
N GLU A 155 -9.80 2.65 36.02
CA GLU A 155 -9.82 3.55 37.17
C GLU A 155 -8.70 3.08 38.10
N LYS A 156 -7.65 3.90 38.19
CA LYS A 156 -6.58 3.67 39.13
C LYS A 156 -7.14 4.13 40.48
N GLU A 157 -7.63 3.18 41.28
CA GLU A 157 -8.04 3.47 42.66
C GLU A 157 -6.90 4.18 43.39
N ALA A 158 -7.29 5.24 44.10
CA ALA A 158 -6.43 6.21 44.77
C ALA A 158 -5.74 5.65 46.02
#